data_AF-Q8TQC2-F1
#
_entry.id   AF-Q8TQC2-F1
#
_cell.length_a   1.000
_cell.length_b   1.000
_cell.length_c   1.000
_cell.angle_alpha   90.00
_cell.angle_beta   90.00
_cell.angle_gamma   90.00
#
_symmetry.space_group_name_H-M   'P 1'
#
loop_
_entity.id
_entity.type
_entity.pdbx_description
1 polymer ?
#
loop_
_entity_poly.entity_id
_entity_poly.type
_entity_poly.pdbx_seq_one_letter_code
_entity_poly.pdbx_strand_id
1 'polypeptide(L)'
;MTEFFELFNPTSVQDQLLNKNDPESTSELFFSYREKRWKVKQSYESWGHKKSRFFWTGEVEIWDYPACNISLVRASDNKLKIIVRRKKRHFSTFRGKEVEIRLMIGFDLEKIYEPWEDVYTARKNEGGREILGGPKERFVFQFNDNCWVWEWVKEGETLESSNVYDLYRSIFEEISNPSVKSDNIFDVEDVKAIIPKKENENALKIIPVVYQPAIDSMKNFVRIVDCASYKTVDGYLEIEVSLIFNNEQLRQHSFLNNVYQAFRYYRYGRILDIETFRIRLGDDVKGNKFVFHNIYSEKYGLEYDSIHGDSGDPVPEHDIKYYFNTEEHPVLFINTSNHAMAEYDSNHNLWKWEYIPWLDDGPVVFGEKNRTYIEDEIEEEITKKIENETFLGRYILKAVQKYRKFKRLLSSF
;
A
#
# COMPACT_ATOMS: atom_id res chain seq x y z
N MET A 1 7.97 -29.43 -3.03
CA MET A 1 7.15 -28.20 -3.11
C MET A 1 7.67 -27.36 -4.26
N THR A 2 7.22 -27.68 -5.46
CA THR A 2 7.73 -27.13 -6.73
C THR A 2 6.82 -26.01 -7.26
N GLU A 3 5.95 -25.44 -6.41
CA GLU A 3 4.87 -24.51 -6.83
C GLU A 3 4.95 -23.12 -6.19
N PHE A 4 6.13 -22.69 -5.72
CA PHE A 4 6.21 -21.42 -4.96
C PHE A 4 6.60 -20.18 -5.79
N PHE A 5 6.83 -20.29 -7.11
CA PHE A 5 7.47 -19.18 -7.86
C PHE A 5 7.00 -18.99 -9.31
N GLU A 6 5.70 -19.16 -9.60
CA GLU A 6 5.13 -18.74 -10.90
C GLU A 6 4.31 -17.44 -10.80
N LEU A 7 5.09 -16.37 -10.93
CA LEU A 7 4.87 -15.13 -11.68
C LEU A 7 3.44 -14.76 -12.10
N PHE A 8 2.91 -13.77 -11.36
CA PHE A 8 2.03 -12.75 -11.91
C PHE A 8 2.58 -12.19 -13.23
N ASN A 9 1.70 -12.19 -14.24
CA ASN A 9 1.76 -11.30 -15.39
C ASN A 9 0.86 -10.09 -15.04
N PRO A 10 1.39 -9.00 -14.44
CA PRO A 10 0.53 -7.88 -14.06
C PRO A 10 0.08 -7.19 -15.34
N THR A 11 -1.20 -7.36 -15.68
CA THR A 11 -1.94 -6.30 -16.36
C THR A 11 -1.75 -5.04 -15.51
N SER A 12 -1.44 -3.90 -16.13
CA SER A 12 -1.06 -2.67 -15.42
C SER A 12 -2.09 -2.24 -14.37
N VAL A 13 -1.75 -1.43 -13.36
CA VAL A 13 -2.73 -0.94 -12.35
C VAL A 13 -3.88 -0.26 -13.07
N GLN A 14 -3.56 0.45 -14.16
CA GLN A 14 -4.53 1.02 -15.08
C GLN A 14 -5.45 -0.04 -15.69
N ASP A 15 -4.93 -1.18 -16.15
CA ASP A 15 -5.75 -2.32 -16.60
C ASP A 15 -6.56 -2.98 -15.46
N GLN A 16 -6.02 -3.00 -14.25
CA GLN A 16 -6.73 -3.53 -13.08
C GLN A 16 -7.89 -2.60 -12.69
N LEU A 17 -7.66 -1.28 -12.80
CA LEU A 17 -8.59 -0.19 -12.58
C LEU A 17 -9.59 0.01 -13.73
N LEU A 18 -9.40 -0.49 -14.94
CA LEU A 18 -10.36 -0.21 -16.03
C LEU A 18 -11.33 -1.37 -16.30
N ASN A 19 -11.12 -2.54 -15.68
CA ASN A 19 -11.96 -3.71 -15.92
C ASN A 19 -13.26 -3.66 -15.11
N LYS A 20 -14.41 -3.83 -15.80
CA LYS A 20 -15.79 -3.74 -15.27
C LYS A 20 -16.30 -4.99 -14.56
N ASN A 21 -15.59 -6.12 -14.65
CA ASN A 21 -16.09 -7.40 -14.17
C ASN A 21 -15.95 -7.58 -12.66
N ASP A 22 -16.50 -6.65 -11.87
CA ASP A 22 -16.76 -6.89 -10.45
C ASP A 22 -18.28 -6.97 -10.22
N PRO A 23 -18.86 -8.18 -10.16
CA PRO A 23 -20.30 -8.39 -10.04
C PRO A 23 -20.89 -8.00 -8.67
N GLU A 24 -20.05 -7.62 -7.69
CA GLU A 24 -20.49 -7.30 -6.32
C GLU A 24 -20.56 -5.79 -6.01
N SER A 25 -20.16 -4.91 -6.94
CA SER A 25 -20.24 -3.46 -6.71
C SER A 25 -21.68 -2.94 -6.82
N THR A 26 -22.30 -2.62 -5.69
CA THR A 26 -23.61 -1.97 -5.61
C THR A 26 -23.59 -0.48 -5.94
N SER A 27 -22.42 0.18 -5.93
CA SER A 27 -22.31 1.59 -6.33
C SER A 27 -22.07 1.72 -7.83
N GLU A 28 -23.00 2.36 -8.53
CA GLU A 28 -22.85 2.72 -9.95
C GLU A 28 -22.02 4.00 -10.18
N LEU A 29 -21.49 4.60 -9.11
CA LEU A 29 -20.68 5.80 -9.19
C LEU A 29 -19.35 5.53 -9.89
N PHE A 30 -19.08 6.36 -10.89
CA PHE A 30 -17.79 6.49 -11.55
C PHE A 30 -17.01 7.63 -10.90
N PHE A 31 -15.70 7.44 -10.78
CA PHE A 31 -14.75 8.49 -10.41
C PHE A 31 -13.84 8.79 -11.59
N SER A 32 -13.89 10.03 -12.09
CA SER A 32 -12.94 10.52 -13.08
C SER A 32 -11.83 11.30 -12.42
N TYR A 33 -10.59 11.00 -12.78
CA TYR A 33 -9.42 11.67 -12.23
C TYR A 33 -8.41 12.04 -13.31
N ARG A 34 -8.00 13.31 -13.28
CA ARG A 34 -6.94 13.84 -14.13
C ARG A 34 -5.59 13.54 -13.49
N GLU A 35 -4.91 12.52 -14.00
CA GLU A 35 -3.63 12.04 -13.49
C GLU A 35 -2.48 12.45 -14.42
N LYS A 36 -1.34 12.84 -13.85
CA LYS A 36 -0.10 12.99 -14.61
C LYS A 36 0.32 11.61 -15.10
N ARG A 37 0.58 11.49 -16.41
CA ARG A 37 1.09 10.25 -16.97
C ARG A 37 2.52 10.03 -16.47
N TRP A 38 2.80 8.80 -16.10
CA TRP A 38 4.12 8.36 -15.70
C TRP A 38 4.55 7.17 -16.54
N LYS A 39 5.86 6.93 -16.55
CA LYS A 39 6.46 5.77 -17.18
C LYS A 39 7.52 5.21 -16.25
N VAL A 40 7.78 3.91 -16.39
CA VAL A 40 8.90 3.25 -15.72
C VAL A 40 9.89 2.77 -16.78
N LYS A 41 11.11 3.27 -16.70
CA LYS A 41 12.22 2.92 -17.62
C LYS A 41 13.16 2.00 -16.88
N GLN A 42 13.59 0.95 -17.56
CA GLN A 42 14.69 0.12 -17.07
C GLN A 42 16.00 0.79 -17.43
N SER A 43 16.80 1.12 -16.43
CA SER A 43 18.20 1.51 -16.60
C SER A 43 19.11 0.35 -16.19
N TYR A 44 20.21 0.16 -16.93
CA TYR A 44 21.26 -0.78 -16.54
C TYR A 44 22.27 -0.07 -15.65
N GLU A 45 22.57 -0.64 -14.49
CA GLU A 45 23.74 -0.25 -13.70
C GLU A 45 25.02 -0.83 -14.33
N SER A 46 26.18 -0.26 -13.96
CA SER A 46 27.51 -0.63 -14.48
C SER A 46 27.87 -2.12 -14.36
N TRP A 47 27.08 -2.89 -13.59
CA TRP A 47 27.25 -4.32 -13.33
C TRP A 47 26.12 -5.20 -13.88
N GLY A 48 25.23 -4.67 -14.72
CA GLY A 48 24.18 -5.44 -15.42
C GLY A 48 22.86 -5.60 -14.65
N HIS A 49 22.71 -4.99 -13.47
CA HIS A 49 21.43 -4.95 -12.76
C HIS A 49 20.45 -3.99 -13.45
N LYS A 50 19.22 -4.47 -13.69
CA LYS A 50 18.13 -3.65 -14.22
C LYS A 50 17.44 -2.96 -13.05
N LYS A 51 17.60 -1.64 -12.93
CA LYS A 51 16.81 -0.83 -12.01
C LYS A 51 15.64 -0.22 -12.78
N SER A 52 14.42 -0.43 -12.29
CA SER A 52 13.24 0.29 -12.75
C SER A 52 13.23 1.67 -12.11
N ARG A 53 13.23 2.72 -12.92
CA ARG A 53 13.11 4.11 -12.43
C ARG A 53 11.78 4.71 -12.86
N PHE A 54 11.10 5.32 -11.91
CA PHE A 54 9.89 6.08 -12.11
C PHE A 54 10.23 7.48 -12.64
N PHE A 55 9.45 7.97 -13.62
CA PHE A 55 9.51 9.36 -14.05
C PHE A 55 8.15 9.81 -14.60
N TRP A 56 7.83 11.06 -14.31
CA TRP A 56 6.70 11.76 -14.91
C TRP A 56 6.99 12.07 -16.38
N THR A 57 6.00 11.89 -17.26
CA THR A 57 6.16 12.24 -18.68
C THR A 57 5.87 13.71 -18.95
N GLY A 58 5.20 14.39 -18.02
CA GLY A 58 4.66 15.75 -18.20
C GLY A 58 3.32 15.80 -18.95
N GLU A 59 2.89 14.66 -19.51
CA GLU A 59 1.54 14.52 -20.09
C GLU A 59 0.52 14.30 -18.97
N VAL A 60 -0.73 14.60 -19.26
CA VAL A 60 -1.85 14.44 -18.33
C VAL A 60 -3.00 13.74 -19.05
N GLU A 61 -3.60 12.77 -18.39
CA GLU A 61 -4.70 11.95 -18.92
C GLU A 61 -5.84 11.91 -17.90
N ILE A 62 -7.08 11.78 -18.37
CA ILE A 62 -8.23 11.61 -17.48
C ILE A 62 -8.66 10.16 -17.55
N TRP A 63 -8.67 9.52 -16.39
CA TRP A 63 -9.07 8.13 -16.21
C TRP A 63 -10.47 8.07 -15.62
N ASP A 64 -11.29 7.13 -16.09
CA ASP A 64 -12.65 6.92 -15.61
C ASP A 64 -12.74 5.56 -14.91
N TYR A 65 -12.92 5.59 -13.59
CA TYR A 65 -12.92 4.42 -12.74
C TYR A 65 -14.36 4.05 -12.34
N PRO A 66 -14.90 2.90 -12.76
CA PRO A 66 -16.21 2.44 -12.29
C PRO A 66 -16.15 1.97 -10.84
N ALA A 67 -17.32 1.74 -10.25
CA ALA A 67 -17.48 0.99 -8.99
C ALA A 67 -16.71 1.63 -7.82
N CYS A 68 -16.83 2.95 -7.69
CA CYS A 68 -16.14 3.71 -6.65
C CYS A 68 -17.06 4.01 -5.47
N ASN A 69 -16.59 3.72 -4.26
CA ASN A 69 -17.21 4.18 -3.02
C ASN A 69 -16.53 5.49 -2.58
N ILE A 70 -17.33 6.45 -2.12
CA ILE A 70 -16.83 7.76 -1.69
C ILE A 70 -17.23 7.97 -0.24
N SER A 71 -16.25 8.35 0.57
CA SER A 71 -16.42 8.63 1.99
C SER A 71 -15.75 9.95 2.35
N LEU A 72 -16.17 10.54 3.47
CA LEU A 72 -15.70 11.83 3.95
C LEU A 72 -14.90 11.63 5.24
N VAL A 73 -13.75 12.29 5.34
CA VAL A 73 -12.92 12.26 6.55
C VAL A 73 -12.51 13.68 6.91
N ARG A 74 -12.67 14.08 8.17
CA ARG A 74 -12.18 15.37 8.66
C ARG A 74 -10.82 15.19 9.30
N ALA A 75 -9.82 15.86 8.74
CA ALA A 75 -8.45 15.81 9.25
C ALA A 75 -8.27 16.66 10.51
N SER A 76 -7.17 16.45 11.24
CA SER A 76 -6.79 17.20 12.44
C SER A 76 -6.65 18.71 12.19
N ASP A 77 -6.29 19.11 10.98
CA ASP A 77 -6.25 20.51 10.54
C ASP A 77 -7.64 21.07 10.17
N ASN A 78 -8.70 20.33 10.47
CA ASN A 78 -10.11 20.65 10.21
C ASN A 78 -10.51 20.66 8.73
N LYS A 79 -9.61 20.27 7.81
CA LYS A 79 -9.96 20.14 6.40
C LYS A 79 -10.80 18.88 6.16
N LEU A 80 -11.80 19.02 5.31
CA LEU A 80 -12.59 17.90 4.82
C LEU A 80 -11.83 17.22 3.68
N LYS A 81 -11.62 15.92 3.78
CA LYS A 81 -10.99 15.07 2.78
C LYS A 81 -12.04 14.18 2.14
N ILE A 82 -11.98 14.07 0.82
CA ILE A 82 -12.73 13.08 0.04
C ILE A 82 -11.85 11.85 -0.10
N ILE A 83 -12.36 10.70 0.31
CA ILE A 83 -11.69 9.41 0.18
C ILE A 83 -12.48 8.57 -0.81
N VAL A 84 -11.86 8.26 -1.94
CA VAL A 84 -12.42 7.39 -2.97
C VAL A 84 -11.77 6.03 -2.84
N ARG A 85 -12.60 4.99 -2.69
CA ARG A 85 -12.17 3.60 -2.61
C ARG A 85 -12.73 2.78 -3.74
N ARG A 86 -11.98 1.75 -4.08
CA ARG A 86 -12.41 0.71 -5.00
C ARG A 86 -11.90 -0.65 -4.56
N LYS A 87 -12.70 -1.67 -4.84
CA LYS A 87 -12.37 -3.06 -4.62
C LYS A 87 -12.31 -3.81 -5.94
N LYS A 88 -11.55 -4.90 -5.95
CA LYS A 88 -11.50 -5.83 -7.07
C LYS A 88 -11.04 -7.20 -6.60
N ARG A 89 -11.75 -8.24 -7.01
CA ARG A 89 -11.30 -9.63 -6.83
C ARG A 89 -10.20 -10.00 -7.83
N HIS A 90 -9.17 -10.71 -7.34
CA HIS A 90 -8.06 -11.19 -8.15
C HIS A 90 -7.47 -12.48 -7.60
N PHE A 91 -7.08 -13.42 -8.47
CA PHE A 91 -6.42 -14.64 -8.02
C PHE A 91 -4.97 -14.37 -7.62
N SER A 92 -4.66 -14.48 -6.33
CA SER A 92 -3.30 -14.31 -5.83
C SER A 92 -2.58 -15.64 -5.82
N THR A 93 -1.57 -15.79 -6.69
CA THR A 93 -0.68 -16.96 -6.66
C THR A 93 0.09 -17.07 -5.35
N PHE A 94 0.46 -15.93 -4.73
CA PHE A 94 1.11 -15.90 -3.43
C PHE A 94 0.22 -16.46 -2.32
N ARG A 95 -1.08 -16.10 -2.32
CA ARG A 95 -2.04 -16.60 -1.33
C ARG A 95 -2.63 -17.97 -1.70
N GLY A 96 -2.44 -18.43 -2.94
CA GLY A 96 -3.06 -19.64 -3.47
C GLY A 96 -4.59 -19.58 -3.57
N LYS A 97 -5.17 -18.37 -3.55
CA LYS A 97 -6.62 -18.15 -3.55
C LYS A 97 -6.99 -16.79 -4.14
N GLU A 98 -8.28 -16.61 -4.41
CA GLU A 98 -8.82 -15.29 -4.72
C GLU A 98 -8.70 -14.36 -3.53
N VAL A 99 -8.24 -13.14 -3.80
CA VAL A 99 -8.08 -12.07 -2.82
C VAL A 99 -8.80 -10.82 -3.31
N GLU A 100 -9.19 -9.99 -2.38
CA GLU A 100 -9.73 -8.67 -2.65
C GLU A 100 -8.60 -7.63 -2.61
N ILE A 101 -8.36 -7.02 -3.76
CA ILE A 101 -7.52 -5.85 -3.92
C ILE A 101 -8.34 -4.62 -3.53
N ARG A 102 -7.79 -3.80 -2.63
CA ARG A 102 -8.36 -2.51 -2.24
C ARG A 102 -7.46 -1.38 -2.70
N LEU A 103 -8.08 -0.37 -3.31
CA LEU A 103 -7.43 0.83 -3.79
C LEU A 103 -8.08 2.05 -3.15
N MET A 104 -7.26 3.03 -2.76
CA MET A 104 -7.71 4.27 -2.14
C MET A 104 -6.99 5.46 -2.76
N ILE A 105 -7.72 6.55 -3.01
CA ILE A 105 -7.16 7.87 -3.27
C ILE A 105 -7.89 8.90 -2.39
N GLY A 106 -7.13 9.82 -1.81
CA GLY A 106 -7.65 10.84 -0.91
C GLY A 106 -7.14 12.21 -1.29
N PHE A 107 -8.01 13.22 -1.24
CA PHE A 107 -7.65 14.61 -1.53
C PHE A 107 -8.47 15.59 -0.68
N ASP A 108 -7.91 16.78 -0.44
CA ASP A 108 -8.59 17.86 0.27
C ASP A 108 -9.73 18.43 -0.59
N LEU A 109 -10.89 18.66 0.02
CA LEU A 109 -11.99 19.36 -0.62
C LEU A 109 -11.81 20.87 -0.45
N GLU A 110 -11.54 21.56 -1.55
CA GLU A 110 -11.35 23.02 -1.55
C GLU A 110 -12.63 23.78 -1.89
N LYS A 111 -13.41 23.25 -2.82
CA LYS A 111 -14.63 23.88 -3.36
C LYS A 111 -15.67 22.81 -3.65
N ILE A 112 -16.93 23.23 -3.69
CA ILE A 112 -18.05 22.41 -4.11
C ILE A 112 -18.74 23.12 -5.28
N TYR A 113 -19.04 22.35 -6.32
CA TYR A 113 -19.84 22.79 -7.46
C TYR A 113 -21.19 22.09 -7.41
N GLU A 114 -22.26 22.77 -7.83
CA GLU A 114 -23.56 22.10 -7.96
C GLU A 114 -23.48 21.01 -9.03
N PRO A 115 -24.11 19.84 -8.82
CA PRO A 115 -24.19 18.80 -9.84
C PRO A 115 -24.93 19.27 -11.09
N TRP A 116 -24.64 18.67 -12.25
CA TRP A 116 -25.29 19.01 -13.52
C TRP A 116 -25.38 17.81 -14.47
N GLU A 117 -26.20 17.95 -15.52
CA GLU A 117 -26.31 16.98 -16.62
C GLU A 117 -25.24 17.23 -17.70
N ASP A 118 -24.55 16.18 -18.12
CA ASP A 118 -23.52 16.22 -19.14
C ASP A 118 -23.67 15.07 -20.14
N VAL A 119 -23.11 15.24 -21.34
CA VAL A 119 -23.04 14.18 -22.36
C VAL A 119 -21.62 13.63 -22.39
N TYR A 120 -21.45 12.41 -21.88
CA TYR A 120 -20.16 11.73 -21.93
C TYR A 120 -19.82 11.36 -23.37
N THR A 121 -18.63 11.78 -23.81
CA THR A 121 -18.04 11.32 -25.08
C THR A 121 -16.89 10.38 -24.78
N ALA A 122 -16.92 9.20 -25.39
CA ALA A 122 -15.92 8.17 -25.19
C ALA A 122 -14.52 8.71 -25.52
N ARG A 123 -13.59 8.55 -24.58
CA ARG A 123 -12.21 8.96 -24.78
C ARG A 123 -11.44 7.86 -25.52
N LYS A 124 -10.66 8.24 -26.53
CA LYS A 124 -9.71 7.33 -27.19
C LYS A 124 -8.52 7.13 -26.26
N ASN A 125 -8.52 6.07 -25.44
CA ASN A 125 -7.29 5.73 -24.71
C ASN A 125 -6.38 4.92 -25.63
N GLU A 126 -5.08 5.23 -25.59
CA GLU A 126 -4.03 4.46 -26.26
C GLU A 126 -3.91 3.07 -25.62
N GLY A 127 -4.73 2.11 -26.04
CA GLY A 127 -4.71 0.77 -25.46
C GLY A 127 -5.73 -0.24 -25.99
N GLY A 128 -6.69 0.19 -26.82
CA GLY A 128 -7.55 -0.73 -27.57
C GLY A 128 -8.51 -1.58 -26.73
N ARG A 129 -8.85 -1.18 -25.51
CA ARG A 129 -9.88 -1.85 -24.69
C ARG A 129 -11.14 -0.99 -24.63
N GLU A 130 -12.31 -1.63 -24.55
CA GLU A 130 -13.62 -0.96 -24.58
C GLU A 130 -13.80 0.01 -23.41
N ILE A 131 -13.50 1.30 -23.61
CA ILE A 131 -13.57 2.33 -22.57
C ILE A 131 -14.89 3.06 -22.74
N LEU A 132 -15.96 2.57 -22.09
CA LEU A 132 -17.27 3.24 -21.93
C LEU A 132 -17.90 3.78 -23.24
N GLY A 133 -18.94 3.10 -23.74
CA GLY A 133 -19.69 3.59 -24.91
C GLY A 133 -20.28 4.98 -24.70
N GLY A 134 -20.14 5.84 -25.71
CA GLY A 134 -20.76 7.15 -25.79
C GLY A 134 -21.04 7.54 -27.26
N PRO A 135 -21.80 8.61 -27.52
CA PRO A 135 -22.32 9.58 -26.56
C PRO A 135 -23.42 9.01 -25.66
N LYS A 136 -23.40 9.35 -24.36
CA LYS A 136 -24.45 8.96 -23.40
C LYS A 136 -24.57 10.01 -22.28
N GLU A 137 -25.79 10.29 -21.86
CA GLU A 137 -26.10 11.26 -20.80
C GLU A 137 -25.68 10.73 -19.42
N ARG A 138 -25.14 11.63 -18.59
CA ARG A 138 -24.70 11.35 -17.22
C ARG A 138 -24.99 12.53 -16.30
N PHE A 139 -25.18 12.23 -15.01
CA PHE A 139 -25.14 13.24 -13.95
C PHE A 139 -23.70 13.38 -13.46
N VAL A 140 -23.21 14.60 -13.27
CA VAL A 140 -21.82 14.89 -12.93
C VAL A 140 -21.76 15.82 -11.72
N PHE A 141 -20.82 15.53 -10.83
CA PHE A 141 -20.45 16.39 -9.72
C PHE A 141 -18.93 16.55 -9.68
N GLN A 142 -18.47 17.78 -9.64
CA GLN A 142 -17.05 18.12 -9.64
C GLN A 142 -16.57 18.49 -8.25
N PHE A 143 -15.48 17.89 -7.79
CA PHE A 143 -14.83 18.28 -6.55
C PHE A 143 -13.80 19.40 -6.76
N ASN A 144 -13.05 19.33 -7.87
CA ASN A 144 -12.03 20.30 -8.26
C ASN A 144 -11.70 20.15 -9.76
N ASP A 145 -10.71 20.90 -10.25
CA ASP A 145 -10.30 20.89 -11.66
C ASP A 145 -9.78 19.54 -12.19
N ASN A 146 -9.52 18.58 -11.29
CA ASN A 146 -8.92 17.29 -11.60
C ASN A 146 -9.79 16.09 -11.20
N CYS A 147 -10.88 16.27 -10.44
CA CYS A 147 -11.65 15.18 -9.85
C CYS A 147 -13.16 15.37 -10.09
N TRP A 148 -13.81 14.34 -10.64
CA TRP A 148 -15.26 14.30 -10.84
C TRP A 148 -15.82 12.96 -10.39
N VAL A 149 -17.07 12.99 -9.97
CA VAL A 149 -17.89 11.80 -9.77
C VAL A 149 -19.11 11.91 -10.66
N TRP A 150 -19.53 10.80 -11.24
CA TRP A 150 -20.65 10.78 -12.14
C TRP A 150 -21.32 9.42 -12.20
N GLU A 151 -22.55 9.38 -12.68
CA GLU A 151 -23.27 8.15 -12.99
C GLU A 151 -24.11 8.33 -14.26
N TRP A 152 -24.52 7.22 -14.87
CA TRP A 152 -25.35 7.27 -16.07
C TRP A 152 -26.77 7.71 -15.74
N VAL A 153 -27.37 8.54 -16.60
CA VAL A 153 -28.80 8.82 -16.52
C VAL A 153 -29.57 7.53 -16.84
N LYS A 154 -30.52 7.16 -15.97
CA LYS A 154 -31.48 6.06 -16.20
C LYS A 154 -32.85 6.62 -16.59
N GLU A 155 -33.64 5.79 -17.25
CA GLU A 155 -34.97 6.18 -17.68
C GLU A 155 -35.86 6.58 -16.48
N GLY A 156 -36.36 7.82 -16.51
CA GLY A 156 -37.22 8.36 -15.47
C GLY A 156 -36.49 8.89 -14.22
N GLU A 157 -35.16 8.81 -14.16
CA GLU A 157 -34.38 9.44 -13.09
C GLU A 157 -34.15 10.93 -13.36
N THR A 158 -34.22 11.72 -12.29
CA THR A 158 -33.83 13.14 -12.27
C THR A 158 -32.49 13.30 -11.58
N LEU A 159 -31.83 14.44 -11.77
CA LEU A 159 -30.58 14.76 -11.06
C LEU A 159 -30.77 14.66 -9.54
N GLU A 160 -31.87 15.18 -9.01
CA GLU A 160 -32.17 15.23 -7.57
C GLU A 160 -32.41 13.85 -6.94
N SER A 161 -32.74 12.84 -7.76
CA SER A 161 -32.91 11.44 -7.32
C SER A 161 -31.64 10.59 -7.48
N SER A 162 -30.55 11.19 -7.94
CA SER A 162 -29.30 10.48 -8.29
C SER A 162 -28.37 10.30 -7.07
N ASN A 163 -27.55 9.25 -7.08
CA ASN A 163 -26.50 9.03 -6.08
C ASN A 163 -25.47 10.19 -6.10
N VAL A 164 -25.24 10.78 -7.27
CA VAL A 164 -24.38 11.97 -7.43
C VAL A 164 -24.91 13.14 -6.61
N TYR A 165 -26.22 13.38 -6.63
CA TYR A 165 -26.85 14.46 -5.87
C TYR A 165 -26.93 14.14 -4.37
N ASP A 166 -27.15 12.88 -4.00
CA ASP A 166 -27.07 12.44 -2.60
C ASP A 166 -25.68 12.65 -1.99
N LEU A 167 -24.63 12.37 -2.75
CA LEU A 167 -23.25 12.66 -2.34
C LEU A 167 -23.02 14.16 -2.18
N TYR A 168 -23.48 14.98 -3.14
CA TYR A 168 -23.40 16.44 -3.04
C TYR A 168 -24.09 16.96 -1.77
N ARG A 169 -25.31 16.49 -1.47
CA ARG A 169 -26.04 16.85 -0.24
C ARG A 169 -25.27 16.45 1.00
N SER A 170 -24.77 15.21 1.06
CA SER A 170 -24.01 14.70 2.20
C SER A 170 -22.77 15.55 2.49
N ILE A 171 -22.06 15.97 1.43
CA ILE A 171 -20.89 16.85 1.58
C ILE A 171 -21.30 18.26 2.00
N PHE A 172 -22.35 18.82 1.40
CA PHE A 172 -22.85 20.14 1.75
C PHE A 172 -23.31 20.20 3.22
N GLU A 173 -23.99 19.15 3.69
CA GLU A 173 -24.37 18.97 5.08
C GLU A 173 -23.15 18.87 6.00
N GLU A 174 -22.12 18.09 5.65
CA GLU A 174 -20.90 17.96 6.44
C GLU A 174 -20.07 19.27 6.46
N ILE A 175 -20.14 20.11 5.42
CA ILE A 175 -19.55 21.46 5.47
C ILE A 175 -20.37 22.38 6.38
N SER A 176 -21.69 22.35 6.25
CA SER A 176 -22.60 23.26 6.96
C SER A 176 -22.69 22.94 8.45
N ASN A 177 -22.69 21.65 8.77
CA ASN A 177 -22.77 21.09 10.12
C ASN A 177 -21.60 20.11 10.32
N PRO A 178 -20.37 20.60 10.53
CA PRO A 178 -19.20 19.75 10.72
C PRO A 178 -19.44 18.72 11.82
N SER A 179 -19.24 17.44 11.48
CA SER A 179 -19.13 16.38 12.48
C SER A 179 -18.07 16.76 13.52
N VAL A 180 -18.27 16.33 14.77
CA VAL A 180 -17.38 16.67 15.88
C VAL A 180 -15.94 16.28 15.50
N LYS A 181 -15.03 17.26 15.59
CA LYS A 181 -13.60 17.10 15.28
C LYS A 181 -13.02 15.85 15.96
N SER A 182 -12.25 15.04 15.23
CA SER A 182 -10.81 14.84 15.50
C SER A 182 -10.25 13.52 14.98
N ASP A 183 -11.07 12.60 14.50
CA ASP A 183 -10.61 11.23 14.63
C ASP A 183 -9.58 10.84 13.55
N ASN A 184 -9.42 11.61 12.47
CA ASN A 184 -8.61 11.22 11.29
C ASN A 184 -8.88 9.75 10.89
N ILE A 185 -10.11 9.28 11.15
CA ILE A 185 -10.52 7.90 11.01
C ILE A 185 -11.01 7.72 9.58
N PHE A 186 -10.29 6.87 8.86
CA PHE A 186 -10.73 6.31 7.60
C PHE A 186 -11.80 5.26 7.88
N ASP A 187 -13.06 5.67 7.79
CA ASP A 187 -14.21 4.82 8.09
C ASP A 187 -14.57 3.92 6.89
N VAL A 188 -14.62 2.61 7.14
CA VAL A 188 -14.93 1.54 6.20
C VAL A 188 -15.82 0.50 6.89
N GLU A 189 -17.13 0.66 6.71
CA GLU A 189 -18.18 -0.11 7.39
C GLU A 189 -18.04 -1.63 7.24
N ASP A 190 -17.73 -2.13 6.03
CA ASP A 190 -17.61 -3.57 5.80
C ASP A 190 -16.41 -4.20 6.52
N VAL A 191 -15.40 -3.40 6.89
CA VAL A 191 -14.23 -3.87 7.65
C VAL A 191 -14.47 -3.75 9.15
N LYS A 192 -15.27 -2.78 9.62
CA LYS A 192 -15.59 -2.60 11.05
C LYS A 192 -16.11 -3.88 11.70
N ALA A 193 -16.95 -4.63 10.98
CA ALA A 193 -17.52 -5.88 11.48
C ALA A 193 -16.49 -7.00 11.71
N ILE A 194 -15.33 -6.91 11.05
CA ILE A 194 -14.29 -7.96 11.00
C ILE A 194 -13.07 -7.58 11.85
N ILE A 195 -13.05 -6.36 12.41
CA ILE A 195 -12.01 -5.91 13.35
C ILE A 195 -11.89 -6.95 14.48
N PRO A 196 -10.72 -7.57 14.69
CA PRO A 196 -10.61 -8.66 15.67
C PRO A 196 -11.04 -8.16 17.07
N LYS A 197 -11.93 -8.86 17.75
CA LYS A 197 -12.45 -8.39 19.05
C LYS A 197 -11.40 -8.64 20.15
N LYS A 198 -11.40 -7.78 21.19
CA LYS A 198 -10.62 -8.01 22.42
C LYS A 198 -11.15 -9.25 23.13
N GLU A 199 -10.62 -10.42 22.80
CA GLU A 199 -10.97 -11.66 23.51
C GLU A 199 -10.19 -11.82 24.82
N ASN A 200 -9.07 -11.11 25.00
CA ASN A 200 -8.30 -11.06 26.25
C ASN A 200 -7.81 -9.63 26.53
N GLU A 201 -7.92 -9.19 27.79
CA GLU A 201 -7.51 -7.85 28.25
C GLU A 201 -6.00 -7.55 28.05
N ASN A 202 -5.18 -8.58 27.79
CA ASN A 202 -3.72 -8.49 27.69
C ASN A 202 -3.15 -8.59 26.26
N ALA A 203 -3.98 -8.78 25.22
CA ALA A 203 -3.49 -8.81 23.84
C ALA A 203 -3.62 -7.42 23.21
N LEU A 204 -2.51 -6.68 23.13
CA LEU A 204 -2.48 -5.40 22.43
C LEU A 204 -2.68 -5.60 20.94
N LYS A 205 -3.74 -5.00 20.42
CA LYS A 205 -4.25 -5.22 19.07
C LYS A 205 -3.98 -4.04 18.14
N ILE A 206 -2.86 -3.35 18.37
CA ILE A 206 -2.48 -2.24 17.51
C ILE A 206 -1.85 -2.82 16.25
N ILE A 207 -2.62 -2.78 15.15
CA ILE A 207 -2.24 -3.36 13.86
C ILE A 207 -2.35 -2.24 12.83
N PRO A 208 -1.24 -1.82 12.20
CA PRO A 208 -1.29 -0.72 11.25
C PRO A 208 -1.94 -1.13 9.93
N VAL A 209 -2.58 -0.16 9.27
CA VAL A 209 -2.99 -0.27 7.86
C VAL A 209 -1.95 0.43 7.00
N VAL A 210 -1.49 -0.25 5.95
CA VAL A 210 -0.40 0.24 5.11
C VAL A 210 -0.96 0.70 3.77
N TYR A 211 -0.64 1.94 3.39
CA TYR A 211 -0.90 2.46 2.06
C TYR A 211 0.38 2.59 1.25
N GLN A 212 0.35 2.07 0.02
CA GLN A 212 1.48 2.14 -0.90
C GLN A 212 1.03 2.63 -2.27
N PRO A 213 1.70 3.61 -2.91
CA PRO A 213 1.38 4.03 -4.26
C PRO A 213 1.24 2.86 -5.24
N ALA A 214 0.16 2.89 -6.01
CA ALA A 214 -0.24 1.81 -6.90
C ALA A 214 0.46 1.90 -8.25
N ILE A 215 1.77 1.61 -8.26
CA ILE A 215 2.61 1.61 -9.47
C ILE A 215 3.08 0.19 -9.78
N ASP A 216 2.33 -0.49 -10.64
CA ASP A 216 2.51 -1.92 -10.94
C ASP A 216 3.87 -2.28 -11.53
N SER A 217 4.43 -1.38 -12.34
CA SER A 217 5.71 -1.60 -13.01
C SER A 217 6.88 -1.69 -12.03
N MET A 218 6.72 -1.19 -10.80
CA MET A 218 7.73 -1.33 -9.76
C MET A 218 7.73 -2.72 -9.12
N LYS A 219 6.63 -3.50 -9.20
CA LYS A 219 6.54 -4.89 -8.71
C LYS A 219 6.89 -5.09 -7.22
N ASN A 220 6.76 -4.01 -6.44
CA ASN A 220 7.28 -3.89 -5.08
C ASN A 220 6.20 -3.89 -3.99
N PHE A 221 5.27 -4.84 -4.09
CA PHE A 221 4.10 -4.92 -3.20
C PHE A 221 4.46 -5.51 -1.84
N VAL A 222 3.77 -5.05 -0.80
CA VAL A 222 3.74 -5.70 0.52
C VAL A 222 3.12 -7.09 0.39
N ARG A 223 3.71 -8.08 1.06
CA ARG A 223 3.22 -9.47 1.10
C ARG A 223 2.87 -9.93 2.49
N ILE A 224 3.66 -9.52 3.47
CA ILE A 224 3.50 -9.93 4.86
C ILE A 224 3.61 -8.68 5.73
N VAL A 225 2.73 -8.59 6.71
CA VAL A 225 2.76 -7.60 7.79
C VAL A 225 2.85 -8.37 9.09
N ASP A 226 4.03 -8.36 9.70
CA ASP A 226 4.29 -9.00 10.98
C ASP A 226 4.30 -7.95 12.09
N CYS A 227 3.59 -8.19 13.20
CA CYS A 227 3.53 -7.29 14.35
C CYS A 227 3.94 -8.02 15.64
N ALA A 228 5.06 -7.64 16.24
CA ALA A 228 5.56 -8.24 17.48
C ALA A 228 5.62 -7.21 18.61
N SER A 229 4.92 -7.48 19.71
CA SER A 229 4.95 -6.63 20.90
C SER A 229 6.11 -7.03 21.82
N TYR A 230 6.81 -6.05 22.38
CA TYR A 230 7.83 -6.29 23.39
C TYR A 230 8.00 -5.10 24.33
N LYS A 231 8.49 -5.37 25.54
CA LYS A 231 8.79 -4.32 26.53
C LYS A 231 10.26 -3.93 26.42
N THR A 232 10.53 -2.65 26.25
CA THR A 232 11.88 -2.09 26.22
C THR A 232 12.53 -2.14 27.61
N VAL A 233 13.86 -1.99 27.64
CA VAL A 233 14.63 -1.94 28.90
C VAL A 233 14.18 -0.78 29.79
N ASP A 234 13.79 0.34 29.17
CA ASP A 234 13.30 1.54 29.83
C ASP A 234 11.82 1.44 30.26
N GLY A 235 11.18 0.29 30.04
CA GLY A 235 9.85 -0.04 30.52
C GLY A 235 8.70 0.33 29.59
N TYR A 236 8.96 1.01 28.47
CA TYR A 236 7.97 1.29 27.43
C TYR A 236 7.55 0.02 26.69
N LEU A 237 6.28 -0.02 26.29
CA LEU A 237 5.76 -1.06 25.42
C LEU A 237 5.87 -0.59 23.98
N GLU A 238 6.52 -1.39 23.14
CA GLU A 238 6.69 -1.11 21.72
C GLU A 238 6.14 -2.27 20.90
N ILE A 239 5.65 -1.92 19.71
CA ILE A 239 5.26 -2.90 18.69
C ILE A 239 6.24 -2.74 17.55
N GLU A 240 7.02 -3.79 17.30
CA GLU A 240 7.83 -3.90 16.11
C GLU A 240 6.94 -4.37 14.95
N VAL A 241 6.94 -3.60 13.86
CA VAL A 241 6.19 -3.93 12.66
C VAL A 241 7.17 -4.17 11.53
N SER A 242 7.15 -5.37 10.96
CA SER A 242 8.00 -5.76 9.83
C SER A 242 7.16 -5.97 8.57
N LEU A 243 7.52 -5.26 7.51
CA LEU A 243 6.91 -5.34 6.18
C LEU A 243 7.84 -6.11 5.25
N ILE A 244 7.32 -7.19 4.66
CA ILE A 244 8.07 -8.04 3.73
C ILE A 244 7.54 -7.80 2.31
N PHE A 245 8.45 -7.43 1.41
CA PHE A 245 8.11 -7.03 0.04
C PHE A 245 8.41 -8.11 -1.01
N ASN A 246 7.73 -7.99 -2.16
CA ASN A 246 7.78 -8.95 -3.25
C ASN A 246 9.05 -8.89 -4.13
N ASN A 247 9.75 -7.75 -4.22
CA ASN A 247 10.51 -7.41 -5.43
C ASN A 247 11.98 -7.86 -5.50
N GLU A 248 12.36 -8.86 -4.74
CA GLU A 248 13.73 -9.37 -4.81
C GLU A 248 13.84 -10.73 -5.53
N GLN A 249 12.85 -11.10 -6.36
CA GLN A 249 12.87 -12.32 -7.18
C GLN A 249 13.51 -12.09 -8.57
N LEU A 250 14.58 -12.83 -8.91
CA LEU A 250 15.12 -12.87 -10.29
C LEU A 250 14.17 -13.63 -11.22
N ARG A 251 13.72 -12.97 -12.30
CA ARG A 251 12.66 -13.48 -13.19
C ARG A 251 13.13 -14.30 -14.40
N GLN A 252 14.43 -14.36 -14.72
CA GLN A 252 14.88 -14.99 -15.97
C GLN A 252 15.71 -16.27 -15.82
N HIS A 253 16.15 -16.61 -14.61
CA HIS A 253 16.95 -17.81 -14.37
C HIS A 253 16.57 -18.45 -13.03
N SER A 254 15.45 -19.19 -13.00
CA SER A 254 15.00 -19.93 -11.81
C SER A 254 16.10 -20.85 -11.27
N PHE A 255 16.92 -21.43 -12.14
CA PHE A 255 18.05 -22.30 -11.78
C PHE A 255 19.27 -21.58 -11.17
N LEU A 256 19.40 -20.25 -11.32
CA LEU A 256 20.46 -19.44 -10.68
C LEU A 256 19.96 -18.61 -9.50
N ASN A 257 18.65 -18.58 -9.27
CA ASN A 257 18.04 -17.80 -8.21
C ASN A 257 18.59 -18.21 -6.83
N ASN A 258 18.83 -19.50 -6.61
CA ASN A 258 19.36 -20.01 -5.35
C ASN A 258 20.82 -19.61 -5.11
N VAL A 259 21.65 -19.57 -6.16
CA VAL A 259 23.03 -19.06 -6.08
C VAL A 259 23.06 -17.54 -5.87
N TYR A 260 22.14 -16.80 -6.52
CA TYR A 260 22.02 -15.36 -6.36
C TYR A 260 21.45 -14.94 -4.99
N GLN A 261 20.46 -15.67 -4.47
CA GLN A 261 19.95 -15.51 -3.11
C GLN A 261 21.06 -15.82 -2.09
N ALA A 262 21.82 -16.90 -2.28
CA ALA A 262 22.98 -17.22 -1.45
C ALA A 262 24.07 -16.14 -1.52
N PHE A 263 24.34 -15.59 -2.72
CA PHE A 263 25.28 -14.48 -2.89
C PHE A 263 24.79 -13.18 -2.22
N ARG A 264 23.51 -12.83 -2.34
CA ARG A 264 22.95 -11.63 -1.68
C ARG A 264 22.90 -11.77 -0.18
N TYR A 265 22.49 -12.93 0.30
CA TYR A 265 22.63 -13.28 1.71
C TYR A 265 24.07 -13.11 2.19
N TYR A 266 25.03 -13.62 1.42
CA TYR A 266 26.45 -13.47 1.73
C TYR A 266 26.94 -12.01 1.70
N ARG A 267 26.51 -11.21 0.72
CA ARG A 267 27.04 -9.86 0.45
C ARG A 267 26.31 -8.75 1.22
N TYR A 268 25.01 -8.92 1.44
CA TYR A 268 24.08 -7.92 1.98
C TYR A 268 23.37 -8.40 3.24
N GLY A 269 23.51 -9.67 3.63
CA GLY A 269 22.88 -10.23 4.83
C GLY A 269 21.37 -10.46 4.73
N ARG A 270 20.75 -10.15 3.59
CA ARG A 270 19.29 -10.22 3.38
C ARG A 270 18.93 -10.74 1.99
N ILE A 271 17.68 -11.17 1.84
CA ILE A 271 17.18 -11.98 0.70
C ILE A 271 15.79 -11.55 0.27
N LEU A 272 14.99 -11.11 1.24
CA LEU A 272 13.79 -10.34 1.05
C LEU A 272 14.11 -8.92 1.45
N ASP A 273 13.42 -7.99 0.80
CA ASP A 273 13.41 -6.61 1.28
C ASP A 273 12.45 -6.57 2.47
N ILE A 274 13.02 -6.30 3.64
CA ILE A 274 12.31 -6.27 4.93
C ILE A 274 12.59 -4.91 5.54
N GLU A 275 11.54 -4.12 5.67
CA GLU A 275 11.58 -2.86 6.37
C GLU A 275 10.83 -2.96 7.68
N THR A 276 11.43 -2.40 8.73
CA THR A 276 10.93 -2.52 10.10
C THR A 276 10.84 -1.15 10.72
N PHE A 277 9.66 -0.79 11.22
CA PHE A 277 9.45 0.38 12.05
C PHE A 277 8.85 -0.02 13.39
N ARG A 278 8.72 0.93 14.30
CA ARG A 278 8.11 0.68 15.61
C ARG A 278 6.97 1.63 15.89
N ILE A 279 6.02 1.15 16.68
CA ILE A 279 4.98 1.95 17.30
C ILE A 279 5.26 1.97 18.79
N ARG A 280 5.63 3.14 19.32
CA ARG A 280 5.81 3.35 20.76
C ARG A 280 4.46 3.68 21.37
N LEU A 281 4.08 2.93 22.40
CA LEU A 281 2.77 3.10 23.03
C LEU A 281 2.81 4.20 24.09
N GLY A 282 1.85 5.12 24.00
CA GLY A 282 1.64 6.15 25.00
C GLY A 282 0.80 5.67 26.18
N ASP A 283 0.50 6.59 27.11
CA ASP A 283 -0.45 6.35 28.21
C ASP A 283 -1.88 6.11 27.68
N ASP A 284 -2.20 6.71 26.54
CA ASP A 284 -3.41 6.48 25.77
C ASP A 284 -3.08 6.19 24.29
N VAL A 285 -4.11 5.76 23.53
CA VAL A 285 -3.94 5.38 22.12
C VAL A 285 -3.54 6.59 21.25
N LYS A 286 -3.92 7.81 21.63
CA LYS A 286 -3.57 9.05 20.92
C LYS A 286 -2.11 9.46 21.13
N GLY A 287 -1.51 9.04 22.24
CA GLY A 287 -0.10 9.22 22.56
C GLY A 287 0.83 8.23 21.87
N ASN A 288 0.29 7.31 21.07
CA ASN A 288 1.09 6.40 20.26
C ASN A 288 1.87 7.16 19.19
N LYS A 289 3.12 6.72 18.94
CA LYS A 289 4.00 7.36 17.97
C LYS A 289 4.72 6.36 17.09
N PHE A 290 4.99 6.75 15.86
CA PHE A 290 5.88 6.00 14.96
C PHE A 290 7.35 6.32 15.23
N VAL A 291 8.21 5.32 15.05
CA VAL A 291 9.66 5.44 15.11
C VAL A 291 10.25 4.76 13.87
N PHE A 292 10.93 5.53 13.01
CA PHE A 292 11.35 5.11 11.67
C PHE A 292 12.87 5.04 11.50
N HIS A 293 13.56 4.13 12.17
CA HIS A 293 15.02 4.10 12.12
C HIS A 293 15.57 3.83 10.70
N ASN A 294 16.27 4.80 10.11
CA ASN A 294 16.88 4.74 8.76
C ASN A 294 15.90 4.52 7.59
N ILE A 295 14.60 4.70 7.81
CA ILE A 295 13.55 4.45 6.81
C ILE A 295 12.52 5.56 6.75
N TYR A 296 12.76 6.71 7.40
CA TYR A 296 11.85 7.84 7.30
C TYR A 296 11.95 8.51 5.93
N SER A 297 10.81 8.73 5.29
CA SER A 297 10.72 9.31 3.94
C SER A 297 10.71 10.83 3.90
N GLU A 298 10.52 11.49 5.04
CA GLU A 298 10.29 12.95 5.07
C GLU A 298 9.23 13.35 4.01
N LYS A 299 9.50 14.41 3.23
CA LYS A 299 8.60 14.90 2.18
C LYS A 299 8.89 14.28 0.80
N TYR A 300 9.72 13.25 0.74
CA TYR A 300 10.15 12.65 -0.52
C TYR A 300 9.12 11.65 -1.05
N GLY A 301 8.83 11.73 -2.35
CA GLY A 301 7.91 10.83 -3.06
C GLY A 301 8.63 9.74 -3.87
N LEU A 302 7.88 9.12 -4.78
CA LEU A 302 8.33 7.97 -5.59
C LEU A 302 9.50 8.25 -6.55
N GLU A 303 9.74 9.51 -6.88
CA GLU A 303 10.87 9.93 -7.69
C GLU A 303 12.22 9.80 -6.97
N TYR A 304 12.21 9.59 -5.66
CA TYR A 304 13.42 9.41 -4.85
C TYR A 304 13.70 7.92 -4.59
N ASP A 305 14.94 7.54 -4.90
CA ASP A 305 15.39 6.15 -5.00
C ASP A 305 16.23 5.67 -3.80
N SER A 306 16.64 6.58 -2.91
CA SER A 306 17.45 6.29 -1.73
C SER A 306 17.26 7.41 -0.71
N ILE A 307 16.26 7.22 0.14
CA ILE A 307 15.98 8.09 1.28
C ILE A 307 16.09 7.23 2.55
N HIS A 308 16.86 7.73 3.51
CA HIS A 308 17.18 7.08 4.78
C HIS A 308 17.17 8.13 5.90
N GLY A 309 16.02 8.78 6.12
CA GLY A 309 15.84 9.72 7.22
C GLY A 309 15.90 9.01 8.58
N ASP A 310 15.89 9.79 9.68
CA ASP A 310 15.89 9.28 11.06
C ASP A 310 17.07 8.34 11.39
N SER A 311 18.26 8.72 10.92
CA SER A 311 19.52 8.02 11.21
C SER A 311 20.14 8.39 12.57
N GLY A 312 19.52 9.30 13.31
CA GLY A 312 20.01 9.79 14.61
C GLY A 312 19.81 8.82 15.77
N ASP A 313 20.53 9.07 16.87
CA ASP A 313 20.39 8.38 18.16
C ASP A 313 20.27 9.44 19.28
N PRO A 314 19.12 9.56 19.98
CA PRO A 314 17.93 8.72 19.84
C PRO A 314 17.19 8.96 18.52
N VAL A 315 16.53 7.91 18.02
CA VAL A 315 15.69 7.97 16.81
C VAL A 315 14.48 8.88 17.08
N PRO A 316 14.17 9.84 16.19
CA PRO A 316 13.00 10.70 16.35
C PRO A 316 11.68 9.92 16.44
N GLU A 317 10.73 10.47 17.21
CA GLU A 317 9.35 9.99 17.29
C GLU A 317 8.44 10.88 16.45
N HIS A 318 7.46 10.29 15.77
CA HIS A 318 6.48 10.99 14.94
C HIS A 318 5.06 10.71 15.40
N ASP A 319 4.27 11.76 15.59
CA ASP A 319 2.87 11.63 15.97
C ASP A 319 2.07 10.94 14.86
N ILE A 320 1.20 10.00 15.23
CA ILE A 320 0.34 9.31 14.27
C ILE A 320 -0.73 10.30 13.77
N LYS A 321 -0.76 10.54 12.47
CA LYS A 321 -1.67 11.52 11.85
C LYS A 321 -3.03 10.94 11.47
N TYR A 322 -3.10 9.65 11.19
CA TYR A 322 -4.32 9.03 10.69
C TYR A 322 -4.54 7.62 11.26
N TYR A 323 -5.81 7.25 11.35
CA TYR A 323 -6.27 5.99 11.91
C TYR A 323 -7.29 5.35 10.98
N PHE A 324 -7.44 4.04 11.02
CA PHE A 324 -8.35 3.29 10.16
C PHE A 324 -9.45 2.64 10.99
N ASN A 325 -10.71 3.03 10.82
CA ASN A 325 -11.86 2.65 11.64
C ASN A 325 -11.79 2.95 13.14
N THR A 326 -10.65 2.76 13.82
CA THR A 326 -10.41 3.01 15.23
C THR A 326 -8.97 3.48 15.46
N GLU A 327 -8.71 4.10 16.60
CA GLU A 327 -7.36 4.56 16.98
C GLU A 327 -6.36 3.40 17.20
N GLU A 328 -6.85 2.17 17.33
CA GLU A 328 -6.00 0.97 17.43
C GLU A 328 -5.35 0.60 16.08
N HIS A 329 -5.77 1.22 14.97
CA HIS A 329 -5.30 0.87 13.64
C HIS A 329 -4.64 2.06 12.96
N PRO A 330 -3.41 2.42 13.35
CA PRO A 330 -2.74 3.59 12.80
C PRO A 330 -2.38 3.37 11.33
N VAL A 331 -2.42 4.45 10.57
CA VAL A 331 -2.17 4.41 9.13
C VAL A 331 -0.72 4.79 8.82
N LEU A 332 -0.08 3.95 8.01
CA LEU A 332 1.28 4.11 7.54
C LEU A 332 1.30 4.33 6.03
N PHE A 333 2.10 5.29 5.55
CA PHE A 333 2.32 5.50 4.13
C PHE A 333 3.73 5.08 3.73
N ILE A 334 3.84 4.23 2.71
CA ILE A 334 5.09 3.95 2.00
C ILE A 334 5.19 4.97 0.88
N ASN A 335 6.20 5.85 0.92
CA ASN A 335 6.25 7.00 0.02
C ASN A 335 7.22 6.85 -1.15
N THR A 336 8.24 6.00 -1.05
CA THR A 336 9.32 5.94 -2.02
C THR A 336 9.44 4.56 -2.69
N SER A 337 10.19 4.51 -3.80
CA SER A 337 10.47 3.25 -4.51
C SER A 337 11.33 2.27 -3.69
N ASN A 338 12.10 2.80 -2.72
CA ASN A 338 12.95 2.08 -1.78
C ASN A 338 12.29 1.85 -0.41
N HIS A 339 10.96 1.97 -0.32
CA HIS A 339 10.18 1.67 0.89
C HIS A 339 10.37 2.57 2.10
N ALA A 340 10.90 3.78 1.92
CA ALA A 340 10.87 4.76 3.00
C ALA A 340 9.41 5.15 3.31
N MET A 341 9.12 5.35 4.59
CA MET A 341 7.78 5.46 5.13
C MET A 341 7.58 6.76 5.90
N ALA A 342 6.33 7.17 6.11
CA ALA A 342 5.99 8.27 7.00
C ALA A 342 4.54 8.15 7.49
N GLU A 343 4.20 9.01 8.44
CA GLU A 343 2.86 9.21 8.96
C GLU A 343 1.94 10.01 8.00
N TYR A 344 2.46 10.46 6.86
CA TYR A 344 1.69 11.19 5.83
C TYR A 344 2.00 10.73 4.41
N ASP A 345 1.04 11.02 3.52
CA ASP A 345 1.08 10.70 2.10
C ASP A 345 1.82 11.78 1.30
N SER A 346 3.06 11.48 0.89
CA SER A 346 3.83 12.33 -0.03
C SER A 346 3.39 12.16 -1.50
N ASN A 347 2.50 11.21 -1.79
CA ASN A 347 2.02 10.85 -3.12
C ASN A 347 0.49 10.99 -3.24
N HIS A 348 -0.09 12.05 -2.67
CA HIS A 348 -1.54 12.31 -2.63
C HIS A 348 -2.26 12.17 -3.98
N ASN A 349 -1.56 12.46 -5.09
CA ASN A 349 -2.11 12.41 -6.45
C ASN A 349 -2.13 11.01 -7.10
N LEU A 350 -1.76 9.95 -6.39
CA LEU A 350 -1.75 8.59 -6.92
C LEU A 350 -2.77 7.71 -6.21
N TRP A 351 -3.27 6.68 -6.88
CA TRP A 351 -3.96 5.59 -6.19
C TRP A 351 -2.98 4.88 -5.24
N LYS A 352 -3.48 4.33 -4.14
CA LYS A 352 -2.73 3.52 -3.20
C LYS A 352 -3.35 2.15 -3.06
N TRP A 353 -2.52 1.12 -3.02
CA TRP A 353 -2.89 -0.16 -2.43
C TRP A 353 -3.20 0.04 -0.95
N GLU A 354 -4.35 -0.45 -0.51
CA GLU A 354 -4.78 -0.43 0.89
C GLU A 354 -4.59 -1.84 1.47
N TYR A 355 -3.56 -2.02 2.29
CA TYR A 355 -3.23 -3.29 2.93
C TYR A 355 -3.81 -3.32 4.35
N ILE A 356 -4.89 -4.08 4.54
CA ILE A 356 -5.54 -4.31 5.82
C ILE A 356 -5.16 -5.71 6.31
N PRO A 357 -4.23 -5.85 7.27
CA PRO A 357 -3.61 -7.14 7.56
C PRO A 357 -4.58 -8.23 8.04
N TRP A 358 -5.61 -7.85 8.79
CA TRP A 358 -6.55 -8.79 9.40
C TRP A 358 -7.67 -9.26 8.47
N LEU A 359 -7.68 -8.86 7.19
CA LEU A 359 -8.64 -9.39 6.22
C LEU A 359 -8.19 -10.75 5.71
N ASP A 360 -9.02 -11.77 5.93
CA ASP A 360 -8.75 -13.14 5.48
C ASP A 360 -8.58 -13.24 3.97
N ASP A 361 -9.39 -12.50 3.22
CA ASP A 361 -9.34 -12.39 1.77
C ASP A 361 -8.47 -11.23 1.28
N GLY A 362 -7.71 -10.57 2.15
CA GLY A 362 -6.76 -9.53 1.77
C GLY A 362 -5.56 -10.06 0.97
N PRO A 363 -4.79 -9.17 0.32
CA PRO A 363 -3.64 -9.57 -0.49
C PRO A 363 -2.38 -9.88 0.33
N VAL A 364 -2.39 -9.57 1.63
CA VAL A 364 -1.24 -9.71 2.56
C VAL A 364 -1.51 -10.74 3.65
N VAL A 365 -0.48 -11.46 4.07
CA VAL A 365 -0.52 -12.34 5.23
C VAL A 365 -0.19 -11.54 6.48
N PHE A 366 -1.01 -11.67 7.52
CA PHE A 366 -0.68 -11.15 8.85
C PHE A 366 0.06 -12.20 9.67
N GLY A 367 1.03 -11.76 10.46
CA GLY A 367 1.73 -12.59 11.42
C GLY A 367 2.20 -11.79 12.64
N GLU A 368 2.82 -12.49 13.58
CA GLU A 368 3.21 -11.95 14.88
C GLU A 368 4.71 -12.14 15.17
N LYS A 369 5.52 -12.26 14.12
CA LYS A 369 6.95 -12.54 14.23
C LYS A 369 7.74 -11.25 14.40
N ASN A 370 8.79 -11.28 15.22
CA ASN A 370 9.77 -10.19 15.24
C ASN A 370 10.80 -10.35 14.12
N ARG A 371 11.54 -9.27 13.81
CA ARG A 371 12.50 -9.23 12.71
C ARG A 371 13.56 -10.34 12.80
N THR A 372 14.11 -10.57 13.99
CA THR A 372 15.15 -11.59 14.20
C THR A 372 14.63 -12.98 13.87
N TYR A 373 13.43 -13.32 14.33
CA TYR A 373 12.79 -14.60 14.04
C TYR A 373 12.52 -14.77 12.54
N ILE A 374 12.05 -13.72 11.86
CA ILE A 374 11.83 -13.73 10.41
C ILE A 374 13.15 -14.00 9.68
N GLU A 375 14.22 -13.29 10.03
CA GLU A 375 15.54 -13.46 9.42
C GLU A 375 16.12 -14.86 9.66
N ASP A 376 15.96 -15.41 10.87
CA ASP A 376 16.42 -16.75 11.24
C ASP A 376 15.67 -17.86 10.47
N GLU A 377 14.34 -17.76 10.34
CA GLU A 377 13.52 -18.72 9.59
C GLU A 377 13.89 -18.74 8.10
N ILE A 378 14.06 -17.54 7.51
CA ILE A 378 14.54 -17.40 6.12
C ILE A 378 15.91 -18.07 5.97
N GLU A 379 16.84 -17.78 6.86
CA GLU A 379 18.18 -18.38 6.88
C GLU A 379 18.13 -19.92 6.94
N GLU A 380 17.29 -20.48 7.79
CA GLU A 380 17.14 -21.94 7.93
C GLU A 380 16.60 -22.57 6.64
N GLU A 381 15.56 -21.99 6.03
CA GLU A 381 14.99 -22.48 4.78
C GLU A 381 16.02 -22.54 3.65
N ILE A 382 16.88 -21.53 3.57
CA ILE A 382 17.90 -21.46 2.53
C ILE A 382 19.02 -22.42 2.79
N THR A 383 19.43 -22.56 4.04
CA THR A 383 20.43 -23.56 4.43
C THR A 383 19.95 -24.95 3.98
N LYS A 384 18.69 -25.31 4.28
CA LYS A 384 18.08 -26.56 3.82
C LYS A 384 18.07 -26.70 2.29
N LYS A 385 17.71 -25.64 1.55
CA LYS A 385 17.70 -25.67 0.07
C LYS A 385 19.10 -25.85 -0.52
N ILE A 386 20.08 -25.11 -0.02
CA ILE A 386 21.47 -25.17 -0.49
C ILE A 386 22.08 -26.56 -0.25
N GLU A 387 21.78 -27.19 0.89
CA GLU A 387 22.24 -28.55 1.22
C GLU A 387 21.67 -29.62 0.27
N ASN A 388 20.46 -29.40 -0.21
CA ASN A 388 19.70 -30.33 -1.04
C ASN A 388 19.97 -30.21 -2.55
N GLU A 389 20.36 -29.04 -3.06
CA GLU A 389 20.36 -28.80 -4.51
C GLU A 389 21.70 -29.03 -5.25
N THR A 390 22.88 -28.69 -4.70
CA THR A 390 24.15 -28.89 -5.45
C THR A 390 25.43 -29.00 -4.59
N PHE A 391 26.46 -29.69 -5.11
CA PHE A 391 27.81 -29.75 -4.53
C PHE A 391 28.46 -28.36 -4.36
N LEU A 392 28.24 -27.45 -5.30
CA LEU A 392 28.71 -26.06 -5.24
C LEU A 392 28.00 -25.28 -4.12
N GLY A 393 26.70 -25.51 -3.92
CA GLY A 393 25.94 -24.95 -2.81
C GLY A 393 26.54 -25.31 -1.45
N ARG A 394 26.88 -26.59 -1.23
CA ARG A 394 27.53 -27.05 0.01
C ARG A 394 28.89 -26.38 0.26
N TYR A 395 29.66 -26.09 -0.80
CA TYR A 395 30.93 -25.39 -0.70
C TYR A 395 30.75 -23.92 -0.29
N ILE A 396 29.77 -23.23 -0.88
CA ILE A 396 29.41 -21.85 -0.53
C ILE A 396 28.93 -21.78 0.92
N LEU A 397 28.06 -22.70 1.36
CA LEU A 397 27.54 -22.75 2.74
C LEU A 397 28.69 -22.86 3.78
N LYS A 398 29.66 -23.75 3.52
CA LYS A 398 30.85 -23.89 4.38
C LYS A 398 31.69 -22.62 4.45
N ALA A 399 31.81 -21.90 3.32
CA ALA A 399 32.51 -20.62 3.29
C ALA A 399 31.78 -19.53 4.10
N VAL A 400 30.44 -19.47 4.00
CA VAL A 400 29.58 -18.53 4.75
C VAL A 400 29.65 -18.79 6.25
N GLN A 401 29.50 -20.04 6.69
CA GLN A 401 29.61 -20.42 8.11
C GLN A 401 30.98 -20.06 8.69
N LYS A 402 32.06 -20.27 7.94
CA LYS A 402 33.42 -19.90 8.33
C LYS A 402 33.61 -18.38 8.44
N TYR A 403 33.04 -17.61 7.50
CA TYR A 403 33.08 -16.15 7.53
C TYR A 403 32.27 -15.55 8.68
N ARG A 404 31.09 -16.10 9.00
CA ARG A 404 30.28 -15.63 10.14
C ARG A 404 30.93 -15.88 11.48
N LYS A 405 31.54 -17.06 11.65
CA LYS A 405 32.36 -17.34 12.83
C LYS A 405 33.47 -16.30 12.97
N PHE A 406 34.09 -15.92 11.85
CA PHE A 406 35.11 -14.87 11.80
C PHE A 406 34.55 -13.46 12.10
N LYS A 407 33.38 -13.08 11.55
CA LYS A 407 32.74 -11.78 11.81
C LYS A 407 32.27 -11.64 13.26
N ARG A 408 31.67 -12.70 13.84
CA ARG A 408 31.27 -12.74 15.27
C ARG A 408 32.48 -12.62 16.20
N LEU A 409 33.61 -13.23 15.84
CA LEU A 409 34.88 -13.05 16.54
C LEU A 409 35.36 -11.59 16.46
N LEU A 410 35.27 -10.95 15.30
CA LEU A 410 35.67 -9.55 15.11
C LEU A 410 34.76 -8.54 15.84
N SER A 411 33.47 -8.83 16.01
CA SER A 411 32.55 -7.99 16.79
C SER A 411 32.63 -8.18 18.30
N SER A 412 33.41 -9.17 18.76
CA SER A 412 33.70 -9.43 20.18
C SER A 412 35.06 -8.88 20.65
N PHE A 413 35.80 -8.25 19.73
CA PHE A 413 36.95 -7.38 20.00
C PHE A 413 36.52 -5.94 19.79
#